data_AF-A0A0F8X6A9-F1
#
_entry.id   AF-A0A0F8X6A9-F1
#
_cell.length_a   1.000
_cell.length_b   1.000
_cell.length_c   1.000
_cell.angle_alpha   90.00
_cell.angle_beta   90.00
_cell.angle_gamma   90.00
#
_symmetry.space_group_name_H-M   'P 1'
#
loop_
_entity.id
_entity.type
_entity.pdbx_description
1 polymer ?
#
loop_
_entity_poly.entity_id
_entity_poly.type
_entity_poly.pdbx_seq_one_letter_code
_entity_poly.pdbx_strand_id
1 'polypeptide(L)'
;MDEKKEIVKVDDVFNPKEIVKFGAVAADALKDIVKQAGLIKKINNQDYLMFEGWQTVGRFFQSTVGIEWTKPVREEVEGKQEIIGFEARAYVKDKKGDIISTAESYCGRDEGNWKDKPLFALRSMAQTRASAKVLRQIYAWVVVLADYKATPAEEMDGVKTSKVKEVKPEDMKCSECDVNIDKRVYDFTIDRFKKPLCYAHQKNN
;
A
#
# COMPACT_ATOMS: atom_id res chain seq x y z
N MET A 1 41.53 37.77 -20.16
CA MET A 1 40.54 37.21 -21.12
C MET A 1 40.33 35.82 -20.58
N ASP A 2 39.40 35.70 -19.65
CA ASP A 2 39.29 34.52 -18.79
C ASP A 2 37.84 34.07 -18.76
N GLU A 3 37.71 32.76 -18.93
CA GLU A 3 36.57 32.04 -19.48
C GLU A 3 35.28 32.30 -18.71
N LYS A 4 34.24 32.70 -19.47
CA LYS A 4 32.86 32.61 -19.02
C LYS A 4 32.57 31.15 -18.68
N LYS A 5 32.43 30.85 -17.39
CA LYS A 5 31.68 29.66 -16.94
C LYS A 5 30.22 29.86 -17.36
N GLU A 6 29.89 29.47 -18.58
CA GLU A 6 28.50 29.25 -18.97
C GLU A 6 27.96 28.12 -18.09
N ILE A 7 27.18 28.51 -17.09
CA ILE A 7 26.31 27.59 -16.37
C ILE A 7 25.34 27.06 -17.42
N VAL A 8 25.58 25.84 -17.91
CA VAL A 8 24.61 25.10 -18.72
C VAL A 8 23.41 24.87 -17.82
N LYS A 9 22.41 25.74 -17.93
CA LYS A 9 21.07 25.47 -17.40
C LYS A 9 20.53 24.31 -18.21
N VAL A 10 20.55 23.11 -17.63
CA VAL A 10 19.88 21.96 -18.22
C VAL A 10 18.40 22.25 -18.14
N ASP A 11 17.76 22.37 -19.30
CA ASP A 11 16.34 22.66 -19.43
C ASP A 11 15.51 21.54 -18.75
N ASP A 12 14.92 21.84 -17.60
CA ASP A 12 13.94 20.99 -16.90
C ASP A 12 12.58 21.00 -17.63
N VAL A 13 12.57 20.79 -18.95
CA VAL A 13 11.34 20.61 -19.73
C VAL A 13 11.17 19.12 -20.02
N PHE A 14 10.65 18.39 -19.04
CA PHE A 14 10.28 17.00 -19.24
C PHE A 14 9.04 16.93 -20.16
N ASN A 15 9.20 16.36 -21.35
CA ASN A 15 8.08 16.05 -22.23
C ASN A 15 7.16 15.04 -21.51
N PRO A 16 5.85 15.33 -21.33
CA PRO A 16 4.93 14.41 -20.65
C PRO A 16 4.95 12.99 -21.22
N LYS A 17 5.18 12.82 -22.53
CA LYS A 17 5.29 11.50 -23.16
C LYS A 17 6.51 10.72 -22.65
N GLU A 18 7.62 11.40 -22.43
CA GLU A 18 8.84 10.78 -21.91
C GLU A 18 8.68 10.40 -20.44
N ILE A 19 8.03 11.25 -19.64
CA ILE A 19 7.69 10.95 -18.24
C ILE A 19 6.83 9.69 -18.17
N VAL A 20 5.75 9.64 -18.95
CA VAL A 20 4.84 8.47 -18.97
C VAL A 20 5.58 7.21 -19.44
N LYS A 21 6.44 7.33 -20.46
CA LYS A 21 7.27 6.21 -20.95
C LYS A 21 8.21 5.69 -19.85
N PHE A 22 8.91 6.59 -19.16
CA PHE A 22 9.77 6.20 -18.04
C PHE A 22 8.96 5.56 -16.91
N GLY A 23 7.80 6.13 -16.58
CA GLY A 23 6.88 5.57 -15.59
C GLY A 23 6.39 4.16 -15.94
N ALA A 24 6.12 3.88 -17.21
CA ALA A 24 5.75 2.54 -17.65
C ALA A 24 6.90 1.54 -17.47
N VAL A 25 8.13 1.92 -17.80
CA VAL A 25 9.33 1.09 -17.56
C VAL A 25 9.54 0.86 -16.06
N ALA A 26 9.41 1.90 -15.25
CA ALA A 26 9.52 1.80 -13.80
C ALA A 26 8.43 0.91 -13.19
N ALA A 27 7.19 1.01 -13.70
CA ALA A 27 6.07 0.18 -13.27
C ALA A 27 6.27 -1.31 -13.59
N ASP A 28 6.83 -1.61 -14.76
CA ASP A 28 7.16 -2.99 -15.16
C ASP A 28 8.26 -3.57 -14.26
N ALA A 29 9.37 -2.85 -14.09
CA ALA A 29 10.45 -3.23 -13.18
C ALA A 29 9.97 -3.39 -11.73
N LEU A 30 9.00 -2.57 -11.31
CA LEU A 30 8.41 -2.65 -9.98
C LEU A 30 7.69 -4.00 -9.76
N LYS A 31 6.91 -4.47 -10.74
CA LYS A 31 6.15 -5.74 -10.62
C LYS A 31 7.06 -6.92 -10.31
N ASP A 32 8.23 -6.98 -10.95
CA ASP A 32 9.18 -8.06 -10.76
C ASP A 32 9.81 -8.02 -9.37
N ILE A 33 10.35 -6.87 -8.99
CA ILE A 33 11.09 -6.75 -7.73
C ILE A 33 10.17 -6.86 -6.50
N VAL A 34 8.97 -6.29 -6.54
CA VAL A 34 8.07 -6.36 -5.37
C VAL A 34 7.49 -7.76 -5.16
N LYS A 35 7.29 -8.54 -6.24
CA LYS A 35 6.89 -9.94 -6.13
C LYS A 35 8.04 -10.81 -5.64
N GLN A 36 9.22 -10.65 -6.22
CA GLN A 36 10.40 -11.44 -5.85
C GLN A 36 10.80 -11.21 -4.39
N ALA A 37 10.75 -9.97 -3.92
CA ALA A 37 11.14 -9.61 -2.56
C ALA A 37 9.98 -9.66 -1.54
N GLY A 38 8.75 -10.00 -1.96
CA GLY A 38 7.61 -10.13 -1.06
C GLY A 38 7.14 -8.80 -0.44
N LEU A 39 7.21 -7.70 -1.19
CA LEU A 39 6.92 -6.33 -0.72
C LEU A 39 5.45 -5.92 -0.89
N ILE A 40 4.55 -6.90 -0.97
CA ILE A 40 3.13 -6.71 -1.24
C ILE A 40 2.32 -7.31 -0.09
N LYS A 41 1.34 -6.56 0.40
CA LYS A 41 0.33 -7.02 1.34
C LYS A 41 -1.01 -7.18 0.62
N LYS A 42 -1.57 -8.39 0.67
CA LYS A 42 -2.92 -8.69 0.17
C LYS A 42 -3.98 -8.30 1.21
N ILE A 43 -4.88 -7.40 0.85
CA ILE A 43 -5.98 -6.94 1.71
C ILE A 43 -7.26 -6.92 0.87
N ASN A 44 -8.30 -7.64 1.30
CA ASN A 44 -9.56 -7.76 0.54
C ASN A 44 -9.36 -8.10 -0.95
N ASN A 45 -8.47 -9.07 -1.24
CA ASN A 45 -8.11 -9.51 -2.59
C ASN A 45 -7.49 -8.42 -3.50
N GLN A 46 -6.95 -7.36 -2.90
CA GLN A 46 -6.22 -6.30 -3.60
C GLN A 46 -4.78 -6.23 -3.08
N ASP A 47 -3.86 -5.88 -3.98
CA ASP A 47 -2.42 -5.85 -3.72
C ASP A 47 -1.98 -4.42 -3.37
N TYR A 48 -1.46 -4.25 -2.17
CA TYR A 48 -0.97 -2.97 -1.64
C TYR A 48 0.55 -3.08 -1.45
N LEU A 49 1.28 -2.04 -1.86
CA LEU A 49 2.72 -1.99 -1.59
C LEU A 49 2.98 -1.70 -0.12
N MET A 50 3.88 -2.48 0.47
CA MET A 50 4.52 -2.15 1.74
C MET A 50 5.50 -0.98 1.55
N PHE A 51 5.90 -0.37 2.67
CA PHE A 51 6.82 0.76 2.68
C PHE A 51 8.08 0.55 1.84
N GLU A 52 8.70 -0.63 1.91
CA GLU A 52 9.90 -0.98 1.14
C GLU A 52 9.66 -0.95 -0.38
N GLY A 53 8.44 -1.32 -0.81
CA GLY A 53 8.00 -1.19 -2.20
C GLY A 53 7.92 0.27 -2.62
N TRP A 54 7.38 1.14 -1.76
CA TRP A 54 7.38 2.59 -2.00
C TRP A 54 8.79 3.17 -2.05
N GLN A 55 9.71 2.73 -1.19
CA GLN A 55 11.12 3.16 -1.21
C GLN A 55 11.80 2.75 -2.52
N THR A 56 11.48 1.57 -3.04
CA THR A 56 11.99 1.09 -4.33
C THR A 56 11.56 2.02 -5.46
N VAL A 57 10.28 2.42 -5.48
CA VAL A 57 9.80 3.41 -6.46
C VAL A 57 10.55 4.74 -6.28
N GLY A 58 10.70 5.26 -5.06
CA GLY A 58 11.50 6.46 -4.82
C GLY A 58 12.90 6.37 -5.41
N ARG A 59 13.55 5.20 -5.27
CA ARG A 59 14.89 4.98 -5.81
C ARG A 59 14.95 5.00 -7.34
N PHE A 60 13.94 4.50 -8.04
CA PHE A 60 13.85 4.62 -9.50
C PHE A 60 13.86 6.07 -9.98
N PHE A 61 13.28 6.97 -9.19
CA PHE A 61 13.23 8.41 -9.47
C PHE A 61 14.36 9.18 -8.76
N GLN A 62 15.40 8.49 -8.28
CA GLN A 62 16.56 9.07 -7.60
C GLN A 62 16.18 9.96 -6.40
N SER A 63 15.12 9.59 -5.68
CA SER A 63 14.69 10.26 -4.47
C SER A 63 14.85 9.36 -3.24
N THR A 64 14.90 9.98 -2.08
CA THR A 64 15.00 9.30 -0.78
C THR A 64 14.02 9.91 0.21
N VAL A 65 13.47 9.07 1.08
CA VAL A 65 12.52 9.47 2.11
C VAL A 65 13.23 9.61 3.46
N GLY A 66 12.78 10.56 4.27
CA GLY A 66 13.28 10.77 5.63
C GLY A 66 12.20 11.30 6.57
N ILE A 67 12.51 11.30 7.87
CA ILE A 67 11.63 11.86 8.91
C ILE A 67 12.13 13.26 9.28
N GLU A 68 11.22 14.23 9.27
CA GLU A 68 11.47 15.59 9.74
C GLU A 68 11.32 15.67 11.26
N TRP A 69 10.22 15.13 11.78
CA TRP A 69 9.98 15.06 13.22
C TRP A 69 9.02 13.93 13.58
N THR A 70 9.02 13.58 14.87
CA THR A 70 8.03 12.66 15.46
C THR A 70 7.71 13.14 16.87
N LYS A 71 6.42 13.30 17.20
CA LYS A 71 5.94 13.89 18.45
C LYS A 71 4.92 12.97 19.12
N PRO A 72 4.93 12.84 20.46
CA PRO A 72 3.91 12.09 21.17
C PRO A 72 2.58 12.85 21.15
N VAL A 73 1.48 12.12 20.97
CA VAL A 73 0.11 12.59 21.20
C VAL A 73 -0.29 12.19 22.61
N ARG A 74 -0.85 13.14 23.37
CA ARG A 74 -1.18 12.95 24.79
C ARG A 74 -2.65 13.24 25.04
N GLU A 75 -3.23 12.49 25.97
CA GLU A 75 -4.58 12.71 26.48
C GLU A 75 -4.56 12.65 28.01
N GLU A 76 -5.49 13.37 28.65
CA GLU A 76 -5.67 13.29 30.09
C GLU A 76 -6.53 12.09 30.46
N VAL A 77 -5.96 11.16 31.22
CA VAL A 77 -6.64 9.97 31.75
C VAL A 77 -6.43 9.96 33.26
N GLU A 78 -7.52 10.00 34.02
CA GLU A 78 -7.48 10.01 35.49
C GLU A 78 -6.56 11.08 36.09
N GLY A 79 -6.54 12.28 35.50
CA GLY A 79 -5.71 13.40 35.95
C GLY A 79 -4.21 13.25 35.62
N LYS A 80 -3.84 12.29 34.77
CA LYS A 80 -2.46 12.10 34.27
C LYS A 80 -2.41 12.25 32.76
N GLN A 81 -1.30 12.83 32.27
CA GLN A 81 -1.03 12.96 30.85
C GLN A 81 -0.40 11.68 30.30
N GLU A 82 -1.20 10.85 29.63
CA GLU A 82 -0.75 9.60 29.03
C GLU A 82 -0.43 9.77 27.54
N ILE A 83 0.55 8.99 27.04
CA ILE A 83 0.85 8.96 25.60
C ILE A 83 -0.09 7.97 24.92
N ILE A 84 -0.99 8.49 24.09
CA ILE A 84 -1.99 7.72 23.35
C ILE A 84 -1.55 7.39 21.92
N GLY A 85 -0.50 8.04 21.41
CA GLY A 85 -0.02 7.80 20.06
C GLY A 85 1.17 8.66 19.68
N PHE A 86 1.53 8.63 18.40
CA PHE A 86 2.56 9.47 17.82
C PHE A 86 2.12 10.03 16.49
N GLU A 87 2.47 11.27 16.24
CA GLU A 87 2.45 11.89 14.92
C GLU A 87 3.86 11.96 14.38
N ALA A 88 4.01 11.76 13.08
CA ALA A 88 5.27 11.94 12.38
C ALA A 88 5.07 12.73 11.10
N ARG A 89 6.06 13.56 10.77
CA ARG A 89 6.17 14.23 9.48
C ARG A 89 7.37 13.67 8.73
N ALA A 90 7.13 13.24 7.50
CA ALA A 90 8.14 12.76 6.59
C ALA A 90 8.32 13.71 5.41
N TYR A 91 9.48 13.63 4.77
CA TYR A 91 9.83 14.36 3.56
C TYR A 91 10.42 13.41 2.52
N VAL A 92 10.36 13.82 1.25
CA VAL A 92 11.13 13.21 0.16
C VAL A 92 12.11 14.24 -0.38
N LYS A 93 13.38 13.84 -0.50
CA LYS A 93 14.43 14.63 -1.17
C LYS A 93 14.72 14.06 -2.55
N ASP A 94 14.97 14.93 -3.51
CA ASP A 94 15.50 14.53 -4.80
C ASP A 94 17.03 14.33 -4.75
N LYS A 95 17.64 14.05 -5.92
CA LYS A 95 19.09 13.87 -6.05
C LYS A 95 19.91 15.13 -5.76
N LYS A 96 19.32 16.33 -5.84
CA LYS A 96 19.96 17.61 -5.51
C LYS A 96 19.89 17.89 -3.99
N GLY A 97 19.07 17.13 -3.27
CA GLY A 97 18.83 17.29 -1.83
C GLY A 97 17.64 18.19 -1.52
N ASP A 98 16.91 18.65 -2.54
CA ASP A 98 15.75 19.51 -2.42
C ASP A 98 14.55 18.70 -1.92
N ILE A 99 13.80 19.25 -0.97
CA ILE A 99 12.56 18.62 -0.50
C ILE A 99 11.47 18.83 -1.55
N ILE A 100 10.98 17.73 -2.13
CA ILE A 100 9.98 17.74 -3.22
C ILE A 100 8.57 17.37 -2.74
N SER A 101 8.43 16.81 -1.54
CA SER A 101 7.13 16.55 -0.90
C SER A 101 7.28 16.36 0.60
N THR A 102 6.20 16.59 1.34
CA THR A 102 6.08 16.30 2.77
C THR A 102 4.72 15.69 3.07
N ALA A 103 4.64 14.83 4.09
CA ALA A 103 3.36 14.31 4.57
C ALA A 103 3.41 14.00 6.06
N GLU A 104 2.24 14.09 6.69
CA GLU A 104 2.05 13.77 8.10
C GLU A 104 1.15 12.54 8.25
N SER A 105 1.44 11.73 9.26
CA SER A 105 0.65 10.57 9.64
C SER A 105 0.70 10.32 11.14
N TYR A 106 -0.23 9.49 11.61
CA TYR A 106 -0.48 9.19 13.01
C TYR A 106 -0.51 7.66 13.22
N CYS A 107 -0.07 7.24 14.40
CA CYS A 107 -0.34 5.90 14.91
C CYS A 107 -0.70 5.95 16.39
N GLY A 108 -1.86 5.39 16.73
CA GLY A 108 -2.50 5.57 18.03
C GLY A 108 -3.07 4.31 18.65
N ARG A 109 -3.32 4.38 19.96
CA ARG A 109 -3.96 3.31 20.74
C ARG A 109 -5.45 3.16 20.44
N ASP A 110 -6.07 4.17 19.84
CA ASP A 110 -7.42 4.16 19.32
C ASP A 110 -7.59 3.22 18.11
N GLU A 111 -6.48 2.77 17.52
CA GLU A 111 -6.48 1.78 16.45
C GLU A 111 -6.42 0.35 17.01
N GLY A 112 -7.35 -0.52 16.57
CA GLY A 112 -7.54 -1.85 17.13
C GLY A 112 -6.28 -2.74 17.18
N ASN A 113 -5.40 -2.66 16.17
CA ASN A 113 -4.17 -3.45 16.12
C ASN A 113 -3.01 -2.86 16.96
N TRP A 114 -3.15 -1.61 17.41
CA TRP A 114 -2.10 -0.81 18.04
C TRP A 114 -2.34 -0.49 19.51
N LYS A 115 -3.58 -0.70 20.01
CA LYS A 115 -4.00 -0.47 21.40
C LYS A 115 -2.99 -0.91 22.44
N ASP A 116 -2.54 -2.17 22.35
CA ASP A 116 -1.67 -2.80 23.36
C ASP A 116 -0.18 -2.84 22.94
N LYS A 117 0.20 -2.14 21.86
CA LYS A 117 1.58 -2.12 21.39
C LYS A 117 2.44 -1.19 22.27
N PRO A 118 3.75 -1.50 22.44
CA PRO A 118 4.65 -0.64 23.18
C PRO A 118 4.87 0.71 22.45
N LEU A 119 5.19 1.76 23.21
CA LEU A 119 5.32 3.13 22.68
C LEU A 119 6.34 3.24 21.54
N PHE A 120 7.45 2.50 21.60
CA PHE A 120 8.43 2.52 20.51
C PHE A 120 7.85 1.99 19.19
N ALA A 121 6.97 0.99 19.24
CA ALA A 121 6.35 0.41 18.05
C ALA A 121 5.32 1.38 17.45
N LEU A 122 4.51 2.05 18.27
CA LEU A 122 3.62 3.14 17.85
C LEU A 122 4.41 4.26 17.16
N ARG A 123 5.52 4.69 17.78
CA ARG A 123 6.40 5.72 17.22
C ARG A 123 7.00 5.31 15.88
N SER A 124 7.53 4.10 15.78
CA SER A 124 8.08 3.56 14.53
C SER A 124 7.01 3.44 13.44
N MET A 125 5.80 3.01 13.78
CA MET A 125 4.73 2.90 12.80
C MET A 125 4.25 4.25 12.28
N ALA A 126 4.13 5.27 13.15
CA ALA A 126 3.82 6.62 12.71
C ALA A 126 4.84 7.12 11.66
N GLN A 127 6.12 6.84 11.88
CA GLN A 127 7.20 7.16 10.93
C GLN A 127 7.06 6.39 9.62
N THR A 128 6.81 5.08 9.68
CA THR A 128 6.62 4.26 8.48
C THR A 128 5.42 4.74 7.65
N ARG A 129 4.27 5.01 8.29
CA ARG A 129 3.07 5.53 7.61
C ARG A 129 3.32 6.89 6.98
N ALA A 130 3.94 7.82 7.70
CA ALA A 130 4.27 9.13 7.14
C ALA A 130 5.21 9.00 5.92
N SER A 131 6.20 8.10 6.01
CA SER A 131 7.17 7.85 4.95
C SER A 131 6.53 7.22 3.70
N ALA A 132 5.66 6.22 3.88
CA ALA A 132 4.94 5.63 2.76
C ALA A 132 3.96 6.62 2.12
N LYS A 133 3.27 7.43 2.94
CA LYS A 133 2.33 8.45 2.48
C LYS A 133 3.01 9.55 1.67
N VAL A 134 4.18 10.05 2.09
CA VAL A 134 4.88 11.09 1.32
C VAL A 134 5.37 10.57 -0.03
N LEU A 135 5.81 9.31 -0.11
CA LEU A 135 6.19 8.66 -1.37
C LEU A 135 4.97 8.47 -2.28
N ARG A 136 3.83 8.07 -1.71
CA ARG A 136 2.54 7.99 -2.42
C ARG A 136 2.17 9.30 -3.10
N GLN A 137 2.32 10.44 -2.42
CA GLN A 137 1.92 11.74 -2.98
C GLN A 137 2.59 12.06 -4.33
N ILE A 138 3.79 11.53 -4.55
CA ILE A 138 4.55 11.77 -5.79
C ILE A 138 4.39 10.59 -6.76
N TYR A 139 4.43 9.36 -6.25
CA TYR A 139 4.65 8.17 -7.08
C TYR A 139 3.45 7.24 -7.24
N ALA A 140 2.27 7.59 -6.69
CA ALA A 140 1.07 6.78 -6.80
C ALA A 140 0.71 6.40 -8.24
N TRP A 141 0.94 7.30 -9.20
CA TRP A 141 0.63 7.04 -10.61
C TRP A 141 1.45 5.87 -11.19
N VAL A 142 2.71 5.71 -10.80
CA VAL A 142 3.58 4.59 -11.20
C VAL A 142 3.07 3.28 -10.60
N VAL A 143 2.67 3.31 -9.33
CA VAL A 143 2.13 2.16 -8.62
C VAL A 143 0.82 1.68 -9.23
N VAL A 144 -0.04 2.60 -9.67
CA VAL A 144 -1.27 2.27 -10.40
C VAL A 144 -0.97 1.67 -11.78
N LEU A 145 0.02 2.19 -12.51
CA LEU A 145 0.49 1.58 -13.77
C LEU A 145 1.03 0.16 -13.54
N ALA A 146 1.58 -0.10 -12.35
CA ALA A 146 2.05 -1.42 -11.94
C ALA A 146 0.94 -2.37 -11.46
N ASP A 147 -0.34 -1.99 -11.59
CA ASP A 147 -1.53 -2.75 -11.17
C ASP A 147 -1.62 -3.00 -9.65
N TYR A 148 -1.06 -2.07 -8.86
CA TYR A 148 -1.16 -2.06 -7.40
C TYR A 148 -2.05 -0.92 -6.91
N LYS A 149 -2.56 -1.06 -5.68
CA LYS A 149 -3.31 0.03 -5.05
C LYS A 149 -2.40 1.17 -4.65
N ALA A 150 -2.87 2.39 -4.93
CA ALA A 150 -2.16 3.63 -4.62
C ALA A 150 -2.06 3.91 -3.11
N THR A 151 -2.88 3.28 -2.28
CA THR A 151 -2.78 3.43 -0.82
C THR A 151 -1.66 2.52 -0.30
N PRO A 152 -0.75 3.00 0.56
CA PRO A 152 0.21 2.15 1.25
C PRO A 152 -0.46 1.08 2.11
N ALA A 153 0.18 -0.08 2.22
CA ALA A 153 -0.29 -1.17 3.06
C ALA A 153 -0.45 -0.76 4.53
N GLU A 154 0.41 0.13 5.03
CA GLU A 154 0.42 0.59 6.42
C GLU A 154 -0.76 1.51 6.78
N GLU A 155 -1.37 2.18 5.78
CA GLU A 155 -2.61 2.95 5.96
C GLU A 155 -3.85 2.05 6.01
N MET A 156 -3.71 0.77 5.67
CA MET A 156 -4.79 -0.21 5.68
C MET A 156 -4.80 -1.09 6.93
N ASP A 157 -3.83 -0.91 7.83
CA ASP A 157 -3.77 -1.61 9.11
C ASP A 157 -5.01 -1.26 9.96
N GLY A 158 -5.77 -2.27 10.38
CA GLY A 158 -7.01 -2.09 11.13
C GLY A 158 -8.28 -2.17 10.29
N VAL A 159 -8.18 -2.16 8.96
CA VAL A 159 -9.30 -2.57 8.11
C VAL A 159 -9.53 -4.06 8.35
N LYS A 160 -10.67 -4.41 8.95
CA LYS A 160 -11.10 -5.81 9.09
C LYS A 160 -11.13 -6.39 7.69
N THR A 161 -10.15 -7.23 7.34
CA THR A 161 -10.26 -8.06 6.16
C THR A 161 -11.48 -8.92 6.40
N SER A 162 -12.52 -8.73 5.58
CA SER A 162 -13.54 -9.75 5.49
C SER A 162 -12.77 -10.96 5.00
N LYS A 163 -12.59 -11.97 5.85
CA LYS A 163 -11.98 -13.24 5.42
C LYS A 163 -12.84 -13.71 4.27
N VAL A 164 -12.39 -13.51 3.03
CA VAL A 164 -12.93 -14.26 1.90
C VAL A 164 -12.61 -15.69 2.28
N LYS A 165 -13.64 -16.47 2.68
CA LYS A 165 -13.46 -17.88 3.00
C LYS A 165 -12.84 -18.50 1.76
N GLU A 166 -11.59 -18.93 1.88
CA GLU A 166 -10.95 -19.73 0.85
C GLU A 166 -11.78 -21.00 0.71
N VAL A 167 -12.41 -21.17 -0.44
CA VAL A 167 -13.25 -22.35 -0.73
C VAL A 167 -12.30 -23.50 -0.96
N LYS A 168 -12.32 -24.51 -0.09
CA LYS A 168 -11.47 -25.68 -0.26
C LYS A 168 -12.03 -26.57 -1.37
N PRO A 169 -11.20 -27.41 -2.02
CA PRO A 169 -11.67 -28.36 -3.04
C PRO A 169 -12.78 -29.28 -2.53
N GLU A 170 -12.76 -29.63 -1.24
CA GLU A 170 -13.79 -30.44 -0.57
C GLU A 170 -15.16 -29.75 -0.50
N ASP A 171 -15.20 -28.41 -0.50
CA ASP A 171 -16.44 -27.62 -0.49
C ASP A 171 -17.02 -27.44 -1.90
N MET A 172 -16.25 -27.71 -2.96
CA MET A 172 -16.66 -27.56 -4.36
C MET A 172 -17.45 -28.77 -4.88
N LYS A 173 -18.45 -29.19 -4.12
CA LYS A 173 -19.33 -30.30 -4.46
C LYS A 173 -20.78 -29.89 -4.45
N CYS A 174 -21.56 -30.41 -5.39
CA CYS A 174 -22.99 -30.18 -5.43
C CYS A 174 -23.68 -30.76 -4.19
N SER A 175 -24.48 -29.95 -3.49
CA SER A 175 -25.20 -30.38 -2.29
C SER A 175 -26.23 -31.50 -2.52
N GLU A 176 -26.66 -31.70 -3.77
CA GLU A 176 -27.72 -32.68 -4.11
C GLU A 176 -27.15 -34.02 -4.61
N CYS A 177 -25.97 -34.02 -5.24
CA CYS A 177 -25.42 -35.22 -5.86
C CYS A 177 -23.92 -35.44 -5.64
N ASP A 178 -23.28 -34.63 -4.81
CA ASP A 178 -21.86 -34.71 -4.44
C ASP A 178 -20.87 -34.64 -5.62
N VAL A 179 -21.32 -34.29 -6.83
CA VAL A 179 -20.43 -34.13 -7.99
C VAL A 179 -19.55 -32.91 -7.80
N ASN A 180 -18.27 -33.05 -8.14
CA ASN A 180 -17.35 -31.92 -8.15
C ASN A 180 -17.80 -30.87 -9.17
N ILE A 181 -17.79 -29.61 -8.74
CA ILE A 181 -18.10 -28.45 -9.57
C ILE A 181 -16.88 -27.52 -9.62
N ASP A 182 -16.71 -26.80 -10.72
CA ASP A 182 -15.62 -25.82 -10.80
C ASP A 182 -15.92 -24.60 -9.92
N LYS A 183 -14.87 -23.81 -9.63
CA LYS A 183 -14.97 -22.61 -8.79
C LYS A 183 -15.97 -21.59 -9.33
N ARG A 184 -16.07 -21.44 -10.66
CA ARG A 184 -17.00 -20.48 -11.28
C ARG A 184 -18.45 -20.89 -11.05
N VAL A 185 -18.75 -22.18 -11.15
CA VAL A 185 -20.06 -22.77 -10.86
C VAL A 185 -20.38 -22.68 -9.37
N TYR A 186 -19.40 -22.96 -8.51
CA TYR A 186 -19.52 -22.80 -7.06
C TYR A 186 -19.87 -21.35 -6.69
N ASP A 187 -19.07 -20.37 -7.13
CA ASP A 187 -19.26 -18.96 -6.81
C ASP A 187 -20.64 -18.46 -7.27
N PHE A 188 -21.06 -18.82 -8.50
CA PHE A 188 -22.38 -18.49 -9.03
C PHE A 188 -23.52 -19.09 -8.20
N THR A 189 -23.40 -20.34 -7.78
CA THR A 189 -24.49 -21.05 -7.08
C THR A 189 -24.58 -20.68 -5.61
N ILE A 190 -23.46 -20.40 -4.95
CA ILE A 190 -23.46 -19.81 -3.62
C ILE A 190 -24.10 -18.42 -3.64
N ASP A 191 -23.82 -17.60 -4.64
CA ASP A 191 -24.45 -16.28 -4.74
C ASP A 191 -25.96 -16.36 -4.98
N ARG A 192 -26.36 -17.15 -5.98
CA ARG A 192 -27.75 -17.24 -6.46
C ARG A 192 -28.67 -18.13 -5.61
N PHE A 193 -28.19 -19.29 -5.20
CA PHE A 193 -28.98 -20.33 -4.53
C PHE A 193 -28.60 -20.54 -3.05
N LYS A 194 -27.56 -19.85 -2.56
CA LYS A 194 -27.02 -20.01 -1.19
C LYS A 194 -26.55 -21.43 -0.83
N LYS A 195 -26.41 -22.31 -1.83
CA LYS A 195 -25.87 -23.67 -1.73
C LYS A 195 -25.17 -24.05 -3.05
N PRO A 196 -24.12 -24.89 -3.02
CA PRO A 196 -23.41 -25.30 -4.23
C PRO A 196 -24.25 -26.27 -5.06
N LEU A 197 -24.50 -25.94 -6.34
CA LEU A 197 -25.31 -26.77 -7.25
C LEU A 197 -24.62 -26.98 -8.59
N CYS A 198 -24.63 -28.21 -9.10
CA CYS A 198 -24.22 -28.49 -10.48
C CYS A 198 -25.28 -27.98 -11.49
N TYR A 199 -24.91 -27.86 -12.76
CA TYR A 199 -25.81 -27.36 -13.81
C TYR A 199 -27.15 -28.11 -13.92
N ALA A 200 -27.17 -29.40 -13.62
CA ALA A 200 -28.40 -30.19 -13.63
C ALA A 200 -29.37 -29.75 -12.51
N HIS A 201 -28.86 -29.58 -11.28
CA HIS A 201 -29.67 -29.21 -10.12
C HIS A 201 -29.97 -27.70 -10.03
N GLN A 202 -29.26 -26.87 -10.78
CA GLN A 202 -29.61 -25.45 -10.98
C GLN A 202 -30.93 -25.26 -11.74
N LYS A 203 -31.35 -26.22 -12.56
CA LYS A 203 -32.62 -26.13 -13.31
C LYS A 203 -33.85 -26.48 -12.46
N ASN A 204 -33.63 -27.11 -11.30
CA ASN A 204 -34.66 -27.64 -10.42
C ASN A 204 -34.82 -26.83 -9.11
N ASN A 205 -34.05 -25.74 -8.94
CA ASN A 205 -34.13 -24.80 -7.81
C ASN A 205 -34.37 -23.39 -8.35
#